data_AF-A0A938RJR5-F1
#
_entry.id   AF-A0A938RJR5-F1
#
_cell.length_a   1.000
_cell.length_b   1.000
_cell.length_c   1.000
_cell.angle_alpha   90.00
_cell.angle_beta   90.00
_cell.angle_gamma   90.00
#
_symmetry.space_group_name_H-M   'P 1'
#
loop_
_entity.id
_entity.type
_entity.pdbx_description
1 polymer ?
#
loop_
_entity_poly.entity_id
_entity_poly.type
_entity_poly.pdbx_seq_one_letter_code
_entity_poly.pdbx_strand_id
1 'polypeptide(L)'
;MQIREALAGTITPEMQRVAADEQISAELLRDRIAAGHCIISRNIKHANAVPLGIGTGLRTKINANIGTSKDCTDLDEELKKLEVSIAAGADTVMDLSTGGDISAIRREIIRHSTVPIGTVPLYQAAIETTRKKKPIVEMEVEYLFRVIEQQAEEGVDFITVHCGLTREAATRIRNQGRIMDVVSRGGSFTVAWMAYNKKENPLYEHYDRLLKIAAAYDMTLSLGDGLRPGCLADATDRGQIQELIT
;
A
#
# COMPACT_ATOMS: atom_id res chain seq x y z
N MET A 1 10.11 -14.35 -4.70
CA MET A 1 9.85 -12.96 -5.10
C MET A 1 10.19 -12.80 -6.56
N GLN A 2 9.31 -12.20 -7.34
CA GLN A 2 9.50 -11.99 -8.78
C GLN A 2 10.80 -11.24 -9.12
N ILE A 3 11.20 -10.25 -8.30
CA ILE A 3 12.47 -9.53 -8.51
C ILE A 3 13.72 -10.42 -8.34
N ARG A 4 13.69 -11.39 -7.41
CA ARG A 4 14.83 -12.30 -7.19
C ARG A 4 14.98 -13.29 -8.35
N GLU A 5 13.85 -13.82 -8.83
CA GLU A 5 13.84 -14.71 -10.00
C GLU A 5 14.32 -13.96 -11.26
N ALA A 6 13.86 -12.72 -11.45
CA ALA A 6 14.29 -11.88 -12.56
C ALA A 6 15.81 -11.61 -12.54
N LEU A 7 16.36 -11.23 -11.38
CA LEU A 7 17.79 -11.01 -11.21
C LEU A 7 18.63 -12.29 -11.41
N ALA A 8 18.05 -13.45 -11.12
CA ALA A 8 18.67 -14.76 -11.40
C ALA A 8 18.56 -15.19 -12.86
N GLY A 9 17.89 -14.40 -13.72
CA GLY A 9 17.69 -14.71 -15.14
C GLY A 9 16.51 -15.66 -15.40
N THR A 10 15.76 -16.04 -14.37
CA THR A 10 14.65 -16.99 -14.43
C THR A 10 13.36 -16.32 -14.88
N ILE A 11 12.64 -16.98 -15.78
CA ILE A 11 11.29 -16.57 -16.20
C ILE A 11 10.28 -17.43 -15.44
N THR A 12 9.46 -16.79 -14.61
CA THR A 12 8.43 -17.47 -13.81
C THR A 12 7.14 -17.67 -14.61
N PRO A 13 6.24 -18.57 -14.19
CA PRO A 13 4.90 -18.68 -14.76
C PRO A 13 4.11 -17.37 -14.69
N GLU A 14 4.28 -16.58 -13.62
CA GLU A 14 3.66 -15.26 -13.49
C GLU A 14 4.19 -14.29 -14.56
N MET A 15 5.50 -14.27 -14.82
CA MET A 15 6.08 -13.46 -15.88
C MET A 15 5.56 -13.87 -17.27
N GLN A 16 5.45 -15.17 -17.55
CA GLN A 16 4.88 -15.65 -18.81
C GLN A 16 3.44 -15.18 -18.99
N ARG A 17 2.63 -15.29 -17.92
CA ARG A 17 1.24 -14.87 -17.95
C ARG A 17 1.11 -13.37 -18.20
N VAL A 18 1.82 -12.55 -17.43
CA VAL A 18 1.79 -11.09 -17.57
C VAL A 18 2.32 -10.66 -18.93
N ALA A 19 3.39 -11.27 -19.43
CA ALA A 19 3.94 -10.95 -20.74
C ALA A 19 2.93 -11.26 -21.87
N ALA A 20 2.20 -12.38 -21.78
CA ALA A 20 1.14 -12.72 -22.71
C ALA A 20 -0.03 -11.71 -22.65
N ASP A 21 -0.48 -11.35 -21.45
CA ASP A 21 -1.57 -10.39 -21.24
C ASP A 21 -1.19 -8.98 -21.74
N GLU A 22 0.09 -8.61 -21.66
CA GLU A 22 0.64 -7.32 -22.14
C GLU A 22 1.16 -7.37 -23.58
N GLN A 23 1.09 -8.53 -24.25
CA GLN A 23 1.57 -8.75 -25.62
C GLN A 23 3.06 -8.39 -25.84
N ILE A 24 3.92 -8.73 -24.87
CA ILE A 24 5.37 -8.57 -24.93
C ILE A 24 6.10 -9.91 -24.72
N SER A 25 7.41 -9.96 -24.95
CA SER A 25 8.19 -11.16 -24.61
C SER A 25 8.42 -11.28 -23.11
N ALA A 26 8.49 -12.52 -22.61
CA ALA A 26 8.73 -12.79 -21.20
C ALA A 26 10.15 -12.38 -20.77
N GLU A 27 11.12 -12.45 -21.69
CA GLU A 27 12.48 -11.96 -21.50
C GLU A 27 12.49 -10.44 -21.28
N LEU A 28 11.74 -9.68 -22.08
CA LEU A 28 11.65 -8.23 -21.93
C LEU A 28 11.02 -7.85 -20.59
N LEU A 29 9.96 -8.55 -20.19
CA LEU A 29 9.34 -8.32 -18.89
C LEU A 29 10.30 -8.64 -17.74
N ARG A 30 10.97 -9.80 -17.78
CA ARG A 30 11.98 -10.20 -16.80
C ARG A 30 13.07 -9.13 -16.67
N ASP A 31 13.61 -8.65 -17.78
CA ASP A 31 14.67 -7.64 -17.78
C ASP A 31 14.20 -6.32 -17.17
N ARG A 32 12.95 -5.91 -17.45
CA ARG A 32 12.35 -4.72 -16.82
C ARG A 32 12.11 -4.91 -15.33
N ILE A 33 11.73 -6.10 -14.88
CA ILE A 33 11.60 -6.42 -13.45
C ILE A 33 12.97 -6.39 -12.78
N ALA A 34 13.99 -7.04 -13.36
CA ALA A 34 15.35 -7.03 -12.83
C ALA A 34 15.94 -5.61 -12.73
N ALA A 35 15.58 -4.73 -13.67
CA ALA A 35 15.95 -3.32 -13.65
C ALA A 35 15.11 -2.44 -12.71
N GLY A 36 14.08 -2.99 -12.05
CA GLY A 36 13.19 -2.23 -11.16
C GLY A 36 12.19 -1.32 -11.87
N HIS A 37 12.01 -1.46 -13.18
CA HIS A 37 11.05 -0.65 -13.98
C HIS A 37 9.65 -1.26 -14.05
N CYS A 38 9.51 -2.54 -13.70
CA CYS A 38 8.24 -3.25 -13.64
C CYS A 38 8.17 -4.09 -12.38
N ILE A 39 6.95 -4.30 -11.89
CA ILE A 39 6.63 -5.26 -10.84
C ILE A 39 5.56 -6.22 -11.34
N ILE A 40 5.42 -7.35 -10.67
CA ILE A 40 4.23 -8.19 -10.73
C ILE A 40 3.61 -8.19 -9.33
N SER A 41 2.39 -7.68 -9.20
CA SER A 41 1.67 -7.65 -7.92
C SER A 41 0.84 -8.93 -7.79
N ARG A 42 1.30 -9.83 -6.91
CA ARG A 42 0.57 -11.01 -6.45
C ARG A 42 1.24 -11.60 -5.21
N ASN A 43 0.57 -11.54 -4.08
CA ASN A 43 1.01 -12.22 -2.88
C ASN A 43 0.82 -13.74 -3.04
N ILE A 44 1.79 -14.53 -2.59
CA ILE A 44 1.77 -16.00 -2.67
C ILE A 44 0.56 -16.64 -1.96
N LYS A 45 -0.08 -15.93 -1.02
CA LYS A 45 -1.28 -16.36 -0.29
C LYS A 45 -2.58 -15.98 -1.00
N HIS A 46 -2.55 -15.09 -1.98
CA HIS A 46 -3.73 -14.70 -2.74
C HIS A 46 -3.97 -15.65 -3.91
N ALA A 47 -4.61 -16.79 -3.63
CA ALA A 47 -4.79 -17.86 -4.59
C ALA A 47 -5.62 -17.47 -5.83
N ASN A 48 -6.60 -16.58 -5.66
CA ASN A 48 -7.55 -16.20 -6.71
C ASN A 48 -7.08 -15.04 -7.60
N ALA A 49 -6.09 -14.26 -7.14
CA ALA A 49 -5.59 -13.13 -7.90
C ALA A 49 -4.82 -13.57 -9.15
N VAL A 50 -5.20 -12.99 -10.28
CA VAL A 50 -4.42 -13.07 -11.51
C VAL A 50 -3.18 -12.16 -11.36
N PRO A 51 -1.95 -12.65 -11.63
CA PRO A 51 -0.76 -11.81 -11.55
C PRO A 51 -0.87 -10.59 -12.46
N LEU A 52 -0.58 -9.40 -11.93
CA LEU A 52 -0.68 -8.15 -12.67
C LEU A 52 0.68 -7.46 -12.84
N GLY A 53 1.07 -7.19 -14.09
CA GLY A 53 2.24 -6.37 -14.41
C GLY A 53 1.96 -4.87 -14.30
N ILE A 54 2.78 -4.15 -13.54
CA ILE A 54 2.71 -2.69 -13.42
C ILE A 54 4.10 -2.11 -13.70
N GLY A 55 4.21 -1.18 -14.66
CA GLY A 55 5.48 -0.51 -14.94
C GLY A 55 5.60 0.06 -16.35
N THR A 56 6.77 0.62 -16.63
CA THR A 56 7.05 1.34 -17.87
C THR A 56 6.95 0.43 -19.10
N GLY A 57 6.20 0.88 -20.12
CA GLY A 57 6.02 0.15 -21.37
C GLY A 57 5.03 -1.02 -21.29
N LEU A 58 4.26 -1.11 -20.21
CA LEU A 58 3.02 -1.90 -20.10
C LEU A 58 1.81 -0.96 -20.25
N ARG A 59 0.60 -1.50 -20.44
CA ARG A 59 -0.62 -0.66 -20.46
C ARG A 59 -0.82 0.03 -19.11
N THR A 60 -1.37 1.25 -19.12
CA THR A 60 -1.75 1.96 -17.89
C THR A 60 -2.74 1.14 -17.09
N LYS A 61 -2.53 1.05 -15.78
CA LYS A 61 -3.39 0.34 -14.83
C LYS A 61 -4.19 1.31 -13.98
N ILE A 62 -5.41 0.95 -13.63
CA ILE A 62 -6.30 1.74 -12.79
C ILE A 62 -6.65 1.02 -11.48
N ASN A 63 -6.75 1.78 -10.40
CA ASN A 63 -7.11 1.26 -9.07
C ASN A 63 -8.46 1.83 -8.63
N ALA A 64 -9.32 0.99 -8.05
CA ALA A 64 -10.54 1.42 -7.36
C ALA A 64 -10.37 1.34 -5.83
N ASN A 65 -10.88 2.32 -5.10
CA ASN A 65 -10.87 2.30 -3.64
C ASN A 65 -12.26 1.92 -3.12
N ILE A 66 -12.31 0.91 -2.26
CA ILE A 66 -13.50 0.50 -1.51
C ILE A 66 -13.17 0.53 -0.01
N GLY A 67 -14.11 0.11 0.83
CA GLY A 67 -13.89 -0.06 2.26
C GLY A 67 -14.95 0.61 3.12
N THR A 68 -15.09 0.06 4.32
CA THR A 68 -16.07 0.49 5.32
C THR A 68 -15.64 1.73 6.10
N SER A 69 -16.62 2.39 6.70
CA SER A 69 -16.44 3.51 7.62
C SER A 69 -17.17 3.25 8.93
N LYS A 70 -17.08 4.16 9.91
CA LYS A 70 -17.88 4.07 11.14
C LYS A 70 -19.39 4.12 10.87
N ASP A 71 -19.80 4.69 9.74
CA ASP A 71 -21.19 4.94 9.40
C ASP A 71 -21.80 3.82 8.54
N CYS A 72 -20.98 3.12 7.74
CA CYS A 72 -21.40 1.96 6.96
C CYS A 72 -20.35 0.85 7.04
N THR A 73 -20.77 -0.32 7.57
CA THR A 73 -19.93 -1.50 7.79
C THR A 73 -20.51 -2.76 7.15
N ASP A 74 -21.34 -2.62 6.13
CA ASP A 74 -22.04 -3.72 5.48
C ASP A 74 -21.08 -4.50 4.56
N LEU A 75 -20.88 -5.78 4.86
CA LEU A 75 -20.02 -6.66 4.08
C LEU A 75 -20.59 -6.92 2.68
N ASP A 76 -21.91 -7.09 2.55
CA ASP A 76 -22.54 -7.40 1.26
C ASP A 76 -22.42 -6.19 0.32
N GLU A 77 -22.51 -4.97 0.86
CA GLU A 77 -22.23 -3.76 0.08
C GLU A 77 -20.77 -3.68 -0.39
N GLU A 78 -19.79 -4.02 0.46
CA GLU A 78 -18.37 -4.01 0.07
C GLU A 78 -18.05 -5.07 -0.99
N LEU A 79 -18.63 -6.26 -0.87
CA LEU A 79 -18.50 -7.30 -1.90
C LEU A 79 -19.15 -6.85 -3.21
N LYS A 80 -20.28 -6.13 -3.15
CA LYS A 80 -20.89 -5.56 -4.36
C LYS A 80 -20.03 -4.47 -5.00
N LYS A 81 -19.39 -3.60 -4.21
CA LYS A 81 -18.45 -2.60 -4.71
C LYS A 81 -17.23 -3.25 -5.36
N LEU A 82 -16.70 -4.32 -4.79
CA LEU A 82 -15.62 -5.12 -5.38
C LEU A 82 -16.03 -5.65 -6.77
N GLU A 83 -17.18 -6.33 -6.85
CA GLU A 83 -17.71 -6.89 -8.10
C GLU A 83 -17.89 -5.81 -9.17
N VAL A 84 -18.51 -4.68 -8.82
CA VAL A 84 -18.74 -3.56 -9.74
C VAL A 84 -17.42 -2.93 -10.19
N SER A 85 -16.44 -2.81 -9.30
CA SER A 85 -15.13 -2.25 -9.62
C SER A 85 -14.39 -3.12 -10.65
N ILE A 86 -14.38 -4.44 -10.44
CA ILE A 86 -13.77 -5.40 -11.36
C ILE A 86 -14.51 -5.38 -12.71
N ALA A 87 -15.85 -5.40 -12.69
CA ALA A 87 -16.67 -5.35 -13.91
C ALA A 87 -16.48 -4.05 -14.71
N ALA A 88 -16.19 -2.93 -14.04
CA ALA A 88 -15.86 -1.65 -14.65
C ALA A 88 -14.42 -1.57 -15.19
N GLY A 89 -13.60 -2.60 -14.98
CA GLY A 89 -12.23 -2.70 -15.50
C GLY A 89 -11.14 -2.21 -14.54
N ALA A 90 -11.40 -2.13 -13.22
CA ALA A 90 -10.35 -1.87 -12.24
C ALA A 90 -9.29 -2.98 -12.30
N ASP A 91 -8.02 -2.62 -12.47
CA ASP A 91 -6.91 -3.57 -12.50
C ASP A 91 -6.47 -3.98 -11.09
N THR A 92 -6.66 -3.11 -10.11
CA THR A 92 -6.45 -3.40 -8.68
C THR A 92 -7.57 -2.76 -7.86
N VAL A 93 -7.76 -3.27 -6.64
CA VAL A 93 -8.70 -2.67 -5.67
C VAL A 93 -7.99 -2.48 -4.35
N MET A 94 -8.18 -1.34 -3.69
CA MET A 94 -7.72 -1.15 -2.32
C MET A 94 -8.87 -1.20 -1.32
N ASP A 95 -8.70 -2.00 -0.27
CA ASP A 95 -9.54 -1.96 0.92
C ASP A 95 -9.01 -0.90 1.89
N LEU A 96 -9.73 0.21 2.00
CA LEU A 96 -9.45 1.33 2.90
C LEU A 96 -10.37 1.33 4.13
N SER A 97 -10.90 0.16 4.50
CA SER A 97 -11.81 -0.02 5.63
C SER A 97 -11.28 0.57 6.94
N THR A 98 -12.19 1.25 7.64
CA THR A 98 -11.95 1.92 8.92
C THR A 98 -13.03 1.63 9.97
N GLY A 99 -14.10 0.94 9.59
CA GLY A 99 -15.22 0.55 10.44
C GLY A 99 -15.34 -0.96 10.60
N GLY A 100 -16.23 -1.40 11.48
CA GLY A 100 -16.57 -2.83 11.63
C GLY A 100 -15.40 -3.74 11.99
N ASP A 101 -15.53 -5.03 11.71
CA ASP A 101 -14.41 -5.98 11.78
C ASP A 101 -13.59 -5.89 10.49
N ILE A 102 -12.62 -4.97 10.48
CA ILE A 102 -11.73 -4.70 9.34
C ILE A 102 -11.06 -5.98 8.84
N SER A 103 -10.66 -6.88 9.75
CA SER A 103 -9.96 -8.11 9.38
C SER A 103 -10.91 -9.12 8.73
N ALA A 104 -12.12 -9.29 9.29
CA ALA A 104 -13.11 -10.19 8.69
C ALA A 104 -13.56 -9.71 7.30
N ILE A 105 -13.83 -8.42 7.15
CA ILE A 105 -14.24 -7.83 5.88
C ILE A 105 -13.15 -7.99 4.82
N ARG A 106 -11.90 -7.65 5.16
CA ARG A 106 -10.78 -7.78 4.22
C ARG A 106 -10.57 -9.23 3.77
N ARG A 107 -10.66 -10.21 4.67
CA ARG A 107 -10.52 -11.63 4.30
C ARG A 107 -11.59 -12.05 3.29
N GLU A 108 -12.82 -11.58 3.44
CA GLU A 108 -13.88 -11.85 2.48
C GLU A 108 -13.67 -11.12 1.15
N ILE A 109 -13.18 -9.88 1.15
CA ILE A 109 -12.79 -9.15 -0.06
C ILE A 109 -11.70 -9.91 -0.83
N ILE A 110 -10.61 -10.32 -0.15
CA ILE A 110 -9.52 -11.09 -0.77
C ILE A 110 -10.04 -12.42 -1.32
N ARG A 111 -10.90 -13.13 -0.58
CA ARG A 111 -11.47 -14.40 -1.03
C ARG A 111 -12.26 -14.27 -2.33
N HIS A 112 -12.94 -13.15 -2.57
CA HIS A 112 -13.77 -12.92 -3.74
C HIS A 112 -13.07 -12.13 -4.86
N SER A 113 -11.86 -11.61 -4.62
CA SER A 113 -11.15 -10.82 -5.61
C SER A 113 -10.38 -11.69 -6.61
N THR A 114 -10.48 -11.34 -7.88
CA THR A 114 -9.63 -11.89 -8.95
C THR A 114 -8.50 -10.94 -9.36
N VAL A 115 -8.54 -9.71 -8.83
CA VAL A 115 -7.52 -8.67 -9.05
C VAL A 115 -6.71 -8.44 -7.76
N PRO A 116 -5.47 -7.92 -7.85
CA PRO A 116 -4.68 -7.62 -6.66
C PRO A 116 -5.39 -6.66 -5.70
N ILE A 117 -5.33 -6.99 -4.41
CA ILE A 117 -5.87 -6.21 -3.30
C ILE A 117 -4.76 -5.46 -2.59
N GLY A 118 -4.96 -4.15 -2.43
CA GLY A 118 -4.09 -3.28 -1.65
C GLY A 118 -4.70 -2.78 -0.35
N THR A 119 -3.86 -2.35 0.58
CA THR A 119 -4.31 -1.76 1.86
C THR A 119 -3.40 -0.63 2.32
N VAL A 120 -3.81 0.04 3.41
CA VAL A 120 -2.95 0.92 4.21
C VAL A 120 -2.88 0.36 5.64
N PRO A 121 -1.88 -0.49 5.98
CA PRO A 121 -1.82 -1.18 7.28
C PRO A 121 -1.91 -0.23 8.49
N LEU A 122 -1.38 0.98 8.34
CA LEU A 122 -1.45 2.04 9.35
C LEU A 122 -2.88 2.40 9.76
N TYR A 123 -3.87 2.29 8.87
CA TYR A 123 -5.26 2.61 9.20
C TYR A 123 -5.81 1.64 10.22
N GLN A 124 -5.66 0.33 9.97
CA GLN A 124 -6.10 -0.69 10.92
C GLN A 124 -5.37 -0.54 12.26
N ALA A 125 -4.04 -0.38 12.24
CA ALA A 125 -3.25 -0.25 13.46
C ALA A 125 -3.67 0.96 14.31
N ALA A 126 -3.87 2.12 13.67
CA ALA A 126 -4.34 3.34 14.33
C ALA A 126 -5.77 3.18 14.90
N ILE A 127 -6.69 2.63 14.10
CA ILE A 127 -8.10 2.52 14.49
C ILE A 127 -8.29 1.51 15.62
N GLU A 128 -7.64 0.36 15.55
CA GLU A 128 -7.73 -0.64 16.62
C GLU A 128 -7.06 -0.15 17.92
N THR A 129 -6.05 0.73 17.82
CA THR A 129 -5.53 1.47 18.98
C THR A 129 -6.62 2.35 19.61
N THR A 130 -7.39 3.09 18.80
CA THR A 130 -8.51 3.90 19.31
C THR A 130 -9.64 3.07 19.92
N ARG A 131 -9.92 1.88 19.39
CA ARG A 131 -10.93 0.97 19.96
C ARG A 131 -10.53 0.46 21.35
N LYS A 132 -9.23 0.39 21.65
CA LYS A 132 -8.70 0.10 22.98
C LYS A 132 -8.70 1.32 23.92
N LYS A 133 -9.44 2.39 23.58
CA LYS A 133 -9.53 3.66 24.31
C LYS A 133 -8.18 4.39 24.48
N LYS A 134 -7.22 4.11 23.59
CA LYS A 134 -5.94 4.83 23.51
C LYS A 134 -5.97 5.82 22.34
N PRO A 135 -5.35 7.00 22.43
CA PRO A 135 -5.23 7.89 21.28
C PRO A 135 -4.35 7.26 20.18
N ILE A 136 -4.55 7.64 18.91
CA ILE A 136 -3.79 7.10 17.75
C ILE A 136 -2.28 7.24 17.95
N VAL A 137 -1.85 8.33 18.58
CA VAL A 137 -0.44 8.63 18.82
C VAL A 137 0.25 7.66 19.79
N GLU A 138 -0.53 6.87 20.55
CA GLU A 138 -0.02 5.80 21.42
C GLU A 138 0.04 4.43 20.71
N MET A 139 -0.15 4.39 19.38
CA MET A 139 0.03 3.17 18.60
C MET A 139 1.44 2.61 18.81
N GLU A 140 1.52 1.35 19.24
CA GLU A 140 2.80 0.67 19.44
C GLU A 140 3.40 0.25 18.08
N VAL A 141 4.71 0.46 17.91
CA VAL A 141 5.44 0.07 16.69
C VAL A 141 5.30 -1.44 16.41
N GLU A 142 5.40 -2.27 17.45
CA GLU A 142 5.19 -3.71 17.34
C GLU A 142 3.77 -4.08 16.91
N TYR A 143 2.78 -3.25 17.23
CA TYR A 143 1.42 -3.48 16.75
C TYR A 143 1.29 -3.20 15.26
N LEU A 144 1.89 -2.10 14.77
CA LEU A 144 1.91 -1.79 13.34
C LEU A 144 2.54 -2.93 12.52
N PHE A 145 3.69 -3.45 12.95
CA PHE A 145 4.34 -4.55 12.26
C PHE A 145 3.57 -5.87 12.34
N ARG A 146 2.89 -6.16 13.45
CA ARG A 146 1.97 -7.31 13.53
C ARG A 146 0.81 -7.19 12.56
N VAL A 147 0.24 -6.00 12.39
CA VAL A 147 -0.83 -5.77 11.41
C VAL A 147 -0.32 -5.97 9.98
N ILE A 148 0.90 -5.51 9.66
CA ILE A 148 1.51 -5.72 8.34
C ILE A 148 1.70 -7.21 8.05
N GLU A 149 2.24 -7.96 9.01
CA GLU A 149 2.44 -9.41 8.88
C GLU A 149 1.11 -10.17 8.78
N GLN A 150 0.12 -9.80 9.59
CA GLN A 150 -1.23 -10.37 9.50
C GLN A 150 -1.83 -10.16 8.09
N GLN A 151 -1.74 -8.95 7.55
CA GLN A 151 -2.27 -8.64 6.22
C GLN A 151 -1.53 -9.39 5.11
N ALA A 152 -0.21 -9.58 5.26
CA ALA A 152 0.57 -10.39 4.33
C ALA A 152 0.12 -11.87 4.36
N GLU A 153 -0.15 -12.44 5.53
CA GLU A 153 -0.67 -13.81 5.68
C GLU A 153 -2.09 -13.96 5.13
N GLU A 154 -2.92 -12.92 5.26
CA GLU A 154 -4.28 -12.88 4.71
C GLU A 154 -4.32 -12.81 3.19
N GLY A 155 -3.20 -12.47 2.53
CA GLY A 155 -3.09 -12.41 1.06
C GLY A 155 -3.20 -11.01 0.47
N VAL A 156 -2.90 -9.95 1.23
CA VAL A 156 -2.78 -8.60 0.64
C VAL A 156 -1.61 -8.54 -0.34
N ASP A 157 -1.85 -8.13 -1.59
CA ASP A 157 -0.85 -8.14 -2.66
C ASP A 157 0.09 -6.95 -2.60
N PHE A 158 -0.41 -5.80 -2.16
CA PHE A 158 0.42 -4.61 -1.97
C PHE A 158 -0.02 -3.76 -0.79
N ILE A 159 0.92 -3.09 -0.16
CA ILE A 159 0.64 -2.19 0.97
C ILE A 159 1.17 -0.80 0.69
N THR A 160 0.35 0.20 0.98
CA THR A 160 0.81 1.59 0.99
C THR A 160 1.45 1.92 2.33
N VAL A 161 2.74 2.25 2.29
CA VAL A 161 3.59 2.51 3.45
C VAL A 161 4.26 3.88 3.30
N HIS A 162 4.04 4.77 4.26
CA HIS A 162 4.48 6.16 4.18
C HIS A 162 5.92 6.30 4.70
N CYS A 163 6.87 5.56 4.12
CA CYS A 163 8.24 5.47 4.65
C CYS A 163 9.06 6.76 4.42
N GLY A 164 8.82 7.47 3.31
CA GLY A 164 9.54 8.72 2.99
C GLY A 164 9.18 9.92 3.88
N LEU A 165 8.11 9.80 4.68
CA LEU A 165 7.68 10.83 5.61
C LEU A 165 8.53 10.81 6.88
N THR A 166 9.69 11.44 6.84
CA THR A 166 10.59 11.58 7.98
C THR A 166 10.23 12.78 8.86
N ARG A 167 10.80 12.84 10.07
CA ARG A 167 10.71 14.04 10.93
C ARG A 167 11.27 15.29 10.27
N GLU A 168 12.30 15.13 9.44
CA GLU A 168 12.86 16.22 8.67
C GLU A 168 11.83 16.76 7.66
N ALA A 169 11.22 15.88 6.86
CA ALA A 169 10.17 16.26 5.91
C ALA A 169 8.98 16.94 6.60
N ALA A 170 8.52 16.40 7.74
CA ALA A 170 7.46 16.99 8.55
C ALA A 170 7.84 18.38 9.10
N THR A 171 9.09 18.56 9.53
CA THR A 171 9.59 19.86 10.02
C THR A 171 9.65 20.90 8.90
N ARG A 172 10.04 20.49 7.69
CA ARG A 172 10.07 21.38 6.51
C ARG A 172 8.69 21.92 6.18
N ILE A 173 7.66 21.06 6.16
CA ILE A 173 6.27 21.50 5.94
C ILE A 173 5.80 22.46 7.03
N ARG A 174 6.04 22.13 8.31
CA ARG A 174 5.67 23.02 9.42
C ARG A 174 6.31 24.40 9.32
N ASN A 175 7.58 24.47 8.89
CA ASN A 175 8.30 25.74 8.76
C ASN A 175 7.88 26.54 7.52
N GLN A 176 7.47 25.85 6.44
CA GLN A 176 7.01 26.49 5.22
C GLN A 176 5.60 27.06 5.36
N GLY A 177 4.70 26.31 6.02
CA GLY A 177 3.27 26.57 6.01
C GLY A 177 2.62 26.14 4.68
N ARG A 178 1.60 25.29 4.76
CA ARG A 178 0.75 24.91 3.62
C ARG A 178 -0.63 25.52 3.77
N ILE A 179 -1.36 25.64 2.67
CA ILE A 179 -2.77 26.04 2.71
C ILE A 179 -3.64 24.89 3.26
N MET A 180 -3.41 23.66 2.80
CA MET A 180 -4.19 22.49 3.21
C MET A 180 -3.44 21.50 4.11
N ASP A 181 -2.30 21.91 4.67
CA ASP A 181 -1.44 21.09 5.54
C ASP A 181 -1.17 19.69 4.94
N VAL A 182 -1.36 18.64 5.75
CA VAL A 182 -1.15 17.24 5.37
C VAL A 182 -2.51 16.62 5.07
N VAL A 183 -2.81 16.39 3.79
CA VAL A 183 -4.09 15.81 3.35
C VAL A 183 -4.08 14.28 3.26
N SER A 184 -2.89 13.66 3.36
CA SER A 184 -2.80 12.20 3.50
C SER A 184 -3.26 11.82 4.90
N ARG A 185 -4.26 10.93 5.00
CA ARG A 185 -4.68 10.36 6.30
C ARG A 185 -3.52 9.59 6.94
N GLY A 186 -2.83 8.75 6.15
CA GLY A 186 -1.67 8.01 6.63
C GLY A 186 -0.52 8.94 7.01
N GLY A 187 -0.26 9.96 6.18
CA GLY A 187 0.71 11.01 6.51
C GLY A 187 0.39 11.75 7.81
N SER A 188 -0.87 12.14 8.00
CA SER A 188 -1.33 12.83 9.21
C SER A 188 -1.14 11.99 10.47
N PHE A 189 -1.48 10.70 10.42
CA PHE A 189 -1.25 9.78 11.53
C PHE A 189 0.23 9.65 11.86
N THR A 190 1.10 9.51 10.84
CA THR A 190 2.54 9.43 11.02
C THR A 190 3.13 10.71 11.61
N VAL A 191 2.76 11.89 11.11
CA VAL A 191 3.20 13.18 11.67
C VAL A 191 2.79 13.33 13.13
N ALA A 192 1.53 13.03 13.45
CA ALA A 192 1.03 13.11 14.82
C ALA A 192 1.76 12.14 15.75
N TRP A 193 2.00 10.90 15.30
CA TRP A 193 2.74 9.90 16.07
C TRP A 193 4.18 10.33 16.32
N MET A 194 4.90 10.82 15.30
CA MET A 194 6.28 11.31 15.45
C MET A 194 6.37 12.50 16.40
N ALA A 195 5.43 13.45 16.30
CA ALA A 195 5.39 14.63 17.15
C ALA A 195 5.17 14.27 18.63
N TYR A 196 4.25 13.34 18.90
CA TYR A 196 3.95 12.89 20.26
C TYR A 196 5.10 12.08 20.88
N ASN A 197 5.60 11.09 20.15
CA ASN A 197 6.62 10.16 20.66
C ASN A 197 8.04 10.74 20.60
N LYS A 198 8.25 11.86 19.89
CA LYS A 198 9.57 12.47 19.63
C LYS A 198 10.56 11.49 18.97
N LYS A 199 10.04 10.56 18.16
CA LYS A 199 10.77 9.50 17.46
C LYS A 199 10.60 9.61 15.95
N GLU A 200 11.52 8.99 15.21
CA GLU A 200 11.43 8.91 13.76
C GLU A 200 10.28 8.01 13.33
N ASN A 201 9.82 8.16 12.09
CA ASN A 201 8.81 7.32 11.48
C ASN A 201 9.20 5.83 11.61
N PRO A 202 8.35 4.99 12.25
CA PRO A 202 8.71 3.59 12.50
C PRO A 202 8.90 2.77 11.23
N LEU A 203 8.24 3.14 10.12
CA LEU A 203 8.39 2.47 8.83
C LEU A 203 9.70 2.86 8.12
N TYR A 204 10.23 4.05 8.43
CA TYR A 204 11.55 4.48 7.99
C TYR A 204 12.65 3.84 8.85
N GLU A 205 12.54 3.95 10.18
CA GLU A 205 13.53 3.45 11.14
C GLU A 205 13.69 1.91 11.08
N HIS A 206 12.62 1.19 10.73
CA HIS A 206 12.61 -0.27 10.62
C HIS A 206 12.33 -0.76 9.19
N TYR A 207 12.78 -0.03 8.18
CA TYR A 207 12.55 -0.38 6.77
C TYR A 207 13.04 -1.80 6.41
N ASP A 208 14.19 -2.23 6.94
CA ASP A 208 14.70 -3.59 6.71
C ASP A 208 13.77 -4.69 7.25
N ARG A 209 13.07 -4.42 8.36
CA ARG A 209 12.05 -5.34 8.90
C ARG A 209 10.86 -5.41 7.96
N LEU A 210 10.42 -4.27 7.44
CA LEU A 210 9.35 -4.19 6.46
C LEU A 210 9.68 -4.98 5.19
N LEU A 211 10.91 -4.83 4.67
CA LEU A 211 11.40 -5.59 3.51
C LEU A 211 11.41 -7.10 3.76
N LYS A 212 11.78 -7.54 4.96
CA LYS A 212 11.76 -8.98 5.33
C LYS A 212 10.35 -9.55 5.28
N ILE A 213 9.36 -8.83 5.81
CA ILE A 213 7.95 -9.26 5.77
C ILE A 213 7.47 -9.29 4.31
N ALA A 214 7.65 -8.21 3.57
CA ALA A 214 7.26 -8.13 2.16
C ALA A 214 7.86 -9.28 1.33
N ALA A 215 9.13 -9.60 1.56
CA ALA A 215 9.83 -10.63 0.84
C ALA A 215 9.36 -12.07 1.13
N ALA A 216 8.86 -12.33 2.34
CA ALA A 216 8.34 -13.64 2.72
C ALA A 216 7.06 -14.01 1.96
N TYR A 217 6.31 -13.00 1.50
CA TYR A 217 4.99 -13.18 0.87
C TYR A 217 4.93 -12.73 -0.60
N ASP A 218 6.03 -12.20 -1.15
CA ASP A 218 6.04 -11.49 -2.45
C ASP A 218 5.05 -10.31 -2.49
N MET A 219 4.86 -9.67 -1.34
CA MET A 219 3.98 -8.51 -1.19
C MET A 219 4.69 -7.26 -1.70
N THR A 220 4.02 -6.51 -2.57
CA THR A 220 4.56 -5.29 -3.16
C THR A 220 4.47 -4.12 -2.17
N LEU A 221 5.52 -3.31 -2.09
CA LEU A 221 5.48 -2.05 -1.35
C LEU A 221 5.09 -0.91 -2.30
N SER A 222 3.96 -0.27 -2.01
CA SER A 222 3.57 1.02 -2.59
C SER A 222 4.07 2.12 -1.65
N LEU A 223 5.17 2.78 -2.01
CA LEU A 223 5.70 3.87 -1.16
C LEU A 223 4.74 5.06 -1.23
N GLY A 224 4.12 5.36 -0.09
CA GLY A 224 3.04 6.33 0.03
C GLY A 224 3.53 7.78 0.03
N ASP A 225 2.69 8.66 -0.50
CA ASP A 225 2.90 10.10 -0.62
C ASP A 225 2.26 10.85 0.56
N GLY A 226 2.82 10.66 1.75
CA GLY A 226 2.35 11.23 3.01
C GLY A 226 2.24 12.76 3.01
N LEU A 227 3.08 13.43 2.23
CA LEU A 227 3.11 14.87 2.03
C LEU A 227 2.68 15.27 0.62
N ARG A 228 1.81 14.50 -0.05
CA ARG A 228 1.20 14.99 -1.30
C ARG A 228 0.47 16.34 -1.09
N PRO A 229 0.45 17.22 -2.10
CA PRO A 229 -0.25 18.49 -2.01
C PRO A 229 -1.77 18.31 -2.03
N GLY A 230 -2.48 19.07 -1.19
CA GLY A 230 -3.96 19.10 -1.18
C GLY A 230 -4.55 20.13 -2.13
N CYS A 231 -3.76 21.12 -2.54
CA CYS A 231 -4.19 22.19 -3.44
C CYS A 231 -3.04 22.61 -4.37
N LEU A 232 -3.38 23.39 -5.41
CA LEU A 232 -2.41 23.87 -6.40
C LEU A 232 -1.30 24.73 -5.77
N ALA A 233 -1.61 25.49 -4.71
CA ALA A 233 -0.65 26.35 -4.05
C ALA A 233 0.43 25.57 -3.27
N ASP A 234 0.11 24.34 -2.84
CA ASP A 234 1.03 23.47 -2.11
C ASP A 234 1.82 22.54 -3.06
N ALA A 235 1.57 22.59 -4.37
CA ALA A 235 2.15 21.67 -5.35
C ALA A 235 3.65 21.92 -5.58
N THR A 236 4.41 20.83 -5.68
CA THR A 236 5.88 20.84 -5.90
C THR A 236 6.63 21.58 -4.80
N ASP A 237 6.08 21.57 -3.59
CA ASP A 237 6.69 22.25 -2.45
C ASP A 237 7.83 21.43 -1.83
N ARG A 238 8.49 22.04 -0.83
CA ARG A 238 9.70 21.46 -0.23
C ARG A 238 9.43 20.14 0.47
N GLY A 239 8.27 19.96 1.08
CA GLY A 239 7.96 18.71 1.78
C GLY A 239 7.59 17.58 0.83
N GLN A 240 6.84 17.87 -0.24
CA GLN A 240 6.57 16.87 -1.28
C GLN A 240 7.88 16.36 -1.89
N ILE A 241 8.78 17.29 -2.28
CA ILE A 241 10.06 16.90 -2.88
C ILE A 241 10.96 16.20 -1.86
N GLN A 242 10.96 16.63 -0.59
CA GLN A 242 11.74 15.94 0.44
C GLN A 242 11.30 14.49 0.64
N GLU A 243 9.99 14.22 0.68
CA GLU A 243 9.50 12.85 0.78
C GLU A 243 9.85 12.03 -0.46
N LEU A 244 9.78 12.62 -1.65
CA LEU A 244 10.08 11.95 -2.91
C LEU A 244 11.54 11.48 -3.04
N ILE A 245 12.49 12.26 -2.51
CA ILE A 245 13.93 11.93 -2.58
C ILE A 245 14.39 11.00 -1.47
N THR A 246 13.54 10.74 -0.46
CA THR A 246 13.86 9.90 0.70
C THR A 246 13.64 8.43 0.36
#